data_AF-A0A3A0E3A4-F1
#
_entry.id   AF-A0A3A0E3A4-F1
#
_cell.length_a   1.000
_cell.length_b   1.000
_cell.length_c   1.000
_cell.angle_alpha   90.00
_cell.angle_beta   90.00
_cell.angle_gamma   90.00
#
_symmetry.space_group_name_H-M   'P 1'
#
loop_
_entity.id
_entity.type
_entity.pdbx_description
1 polymer ?
#
loop_
_entity_poly.entity_id
_entity_poly.type
_entity_poly.pdbx_seq_one_letter_code
_entity_poly.pdbx_strand_id
1 'polypeptide(L)'
;MLAVPLAALALAGAARRDAGPLAGGAVVGLLVAAGWAATGVLGADDFEPAPLASLTFVAPVGETIQYAMLATGMRPSFGVAVVAGVFLGALVAALASGTARLEGFSSPRAMLRAMAGGALMGAGGALALGCSVGQGLTGLSTLAPASIVAAAGILAGAWAGLRGPLRVARPAVAERV
;
A
#
# COMPACT_ATOMS: atom_id res chain seq x y z
N MET A 1 -21.53 -16.35 -1.43
CA MET A 1 -21.16 -17.78 -1.60
C MET A 1 -19.74 -18.04 -2.13
N LEU A 2 -18.95 -17.02 -2.49
CA LEU A 2 -17.54 -17.20 -2.93
C LEU A 2 -16.48 -17.19 -1.82
N ALA A 3 -16.81 -16.74 -0.60
CA ALA A 3 -15.84 -16.58 0.49
C ALA A 3 -15.23 -17.90 0.97
N VAL A 4 -16.03 -18.97 1.02
CA VAL A 4 -15.61 -20.30 1.49
C VAL A 4 -14.60 -20.98 0.55
N PRO A 5 -14.81 -21.05 -0.79
CA PRO A 5 -13.81 -21.64 -1.69
C PRO A 5 -12.53 -20.81 -1.80
N LEU A 6 -12.60 -19.47 -1.71
CA LEU A 6 -11.42 -18.59 -1.69
C LEU A 6 -10.60 -18.77 -0.40
N ALA A 7 -11.27 -18.87 0.76
CA ALA A 7 -10.60 -19.16 2.03
C ALA A 7 -9.95 -20.55 2.02
N ALA A 8 -10.64 -21.57 1.47
CA ALA A 8 -10.10 -22.92 1.34
C ALA A 8 -8.87 -22.99 0.41
N LEU A 9 -8.89 -22.27 -0.72
CA LEU A 9 -7.74 -22.21 -1.63
C LEU A 9 -6.57 -21.42 -1.02
N ALA A 10 -6.86 -20.34 -0.28
CA ALA A 10 -5.85 -19.58 0.45
C ALA A 10 -5.19 -20.42 1.55
N LEU A 11 -5.95 -21.21 2.30
CA LEU A 11 -5.45 -22.12 3.33
C LEU A 11 -4.67 -23.30 2.73
N ALA A 12 -5.12 -23.86 1.60
CA ALA A 12 -4.41 -24.93 0.88
C ALA A 12 -3.09 -24.47 0.25
N GLY A 13 -3.00 -23.19 -0.15
CA GLY A 13 -1.75 -22.55 -0.57
C GLY A 13 -0.84 -22.15 0.60
N ALA A 14 -1.45 -21.78 1.74
CA ALA A 14 -0.74 -21.43 2.96
C ALA A 14 -0.02 -22.62 3.60
N ALA A 15 -0.61 -23.82 3.54
CA ALA A 15 0.00 -25.05 4.06
C ALA A 15 1.38 -25.42 3.47
N ARG A 16 1.80 -24.74 2.38
CA ARG A 16 3.08 -24.97 1.68
C ARG A 16 4.09 -23.83 1.87
N ARG A 17 3.80 -22.84 2.72
CA ARG A 17 4.64 -21.66 2.91
C ARG A 17 5.18 -21.57 4.34
N ASP A 18 6.35 -20.94 4.48
CA ASP A 18 6.94 -20.63 5.77
C ASP A 18 5.99 -19.79 6.64
N ALA A 19 6.07 -19.95 7.96
CA ALA A 19 5.17 -19.29 8.91
C ALA A 19 5.24 -17.75 8.87
N GLY A 20 6.40 -17.17 8.52
CA GLY A 20 6.63 -15.73 8.49
C GLY A 20 5.73 -14.96 7.50
N PRO A 21 5.78 -15.28 6.18
CA PRO A 21 4.91 -14.65 5.20
C PRO A 21 3.42 -14.85 5.45
N LEU A 22 3.03 -15.97 6.06
CA LEU A 22 1.63 -16.25 6.43
C LEU A 22 1.16 -15.36 7.56
N ALA A 23 1.97 -15.22 8.60
CA ALA A 23 1.68 -14.30 9.71
C ALA A 23 1.56 -12.86 9.19
N GLY A 24 2.48 -12.42 8.32
CA GLY A 24 2.42 -11.10 7.71
C GLY A 24 1.14 -10.88 6.89
N GLY A 25 0.76 -11.85 6.05
CA GLY A 25 -0.48 -11.79 5.28
C GLY A 25 -1.74 -11.76 6.15
N ALA A 26 -1.77 -12.56 7.21
CA ALA A 26 -2.87 -12.58 8.17
C ALA A 26 -3.01 -11.24 8.91
N VAL A 27 -1.89 -10.66 9.37
CA VAL A 27 -1.88 -9.35 10.03
C VAL A 27 -2.38 -8.26 9.09
N VAL A 28 -1.90 -8.21 7.84
CA VAL A 28 -2.37 -7.21 6.87
C VAL A 28 -3.85 -7.39 6.56
N GLY A 29 -4.33 -8.62 6.39
CA GLY A 29 -5.75 -8.91 6.17
C GLY A 29 -6.63 -8.45 7.34
N LEU A 30 -6.19 -8.71 8.58
CA LEU A 30 -6.85 -8.22 9.79
C LEU A 30 -6.86 -6.68 9.85
N LEU A 31 -5.77 -6.02 9.46
CA LEU A 31 -5.71 -4.56 9.42
C LEU A 31 -6.67 -3.96 8.37
N VAL A 32 -6.86 -4.62 7.21
CA VAL A 32 -7.88 -4.20 6.23
C VAL A 32 -9.29 -4.29 6.83
N ALA A 33 -9.61 -5.40 7.50
CA ALA A 33 -10.90 -5.57 8.18
C ALA A 33 -11.08 -4.55 9.31
N ALA A 34 -10.03 -4.31 10.11
CA ALA A 34 -10.03 -3.31 11.16
C ALA A 34 -10.21 -1.89 10.61
N GLY A 35 -9.64 -1.57 9.45
CA GLY A 35 -9.85 -0.29 8.78
C GLY A 35 -11.32 -0.05 8.40
N TRP A 36 -11.99 -1.07 7.85
CA TRP A 36 -13.43 -0.99 7.57
C TRP A 36 -14.27 -0.84 8.84
N ALA A 37 -13.92 -1.56 9.92
CA ALA A 37 -14.59 -1.41 11.20
C ALA A 37 -14.35 -0.03 11.84
N ALA A 38 -13.13 0.49 11.73
CA ALA A 38 -12.75 1.79 12.27
C ALA A 38 -13.50 2.93 11.58
N THR A 39 -13.57 2.94 10.25
CA THR A 39 -14.29 4.00 9.54
C THR A 39 -15.80 3.78 9.50
N GLY A 40 -16.26 2.54 9.46
CA GLY A 40 -17.68 2.20 9.32
C GLY A 40 -18.46 2.03 10.62
N VAL A 41 -17.81 1.71 11.74
CA VAL A 41 -18.48 1.55 13.05
C VAL A 41 -18.08 2.68 13.99
N LEU A 42 -16.77 2.90 14.18
CA LEU A 42 -16.26 3.94 15.08
C LEU A 42 -16.34 5.34 14.46
N GLY A 43 -16.25 5.44 13.13
CA GLY A 43 -16.36 6.68 12.37
C GLY A 43 -17.78 7.01 11.89
N ALA A 44 -18.77 6.18 12.20
CA ALA A 44 -20.18 6.43 11.91
C ALA A 44 -20.76 7.36 12.99
N ASP A 45 -20.45 8.66 12.87
CA ASP A 45 -21.07 9.72 13.65
C ASP A 45 -22.36 10.19 12.94
N ASP A 46 -23.43 10.42 13.70
CA ASP A 46 -24.74 10.85 13.18
C ASP A 46 -24.71 12.26 12.55
N PHE A 47 -23.72 13.10 12.92
CA PHE A 47 -23.63 14.49 12.47
C PHE A 47 -22.54 14.73 11.41
N GLU A 48 -21.44 13.97 11.44
CA GLU A 48 -20.33 14.09 10.47
C GLU A 48 -19.70 12.71 10.19
N PRO A 49 -20.36 11.86 9.37
CA PRO A 49 -19.90 10.50 9.13
C PRO A 49 -18.56 10.49 8.39
N ALA A 50 -17.57 9.79 8.95
CA ALA A 50 -16.30 9.59 8.27
C ALA A 50 -16.51 8.82 6.95
N PRO A 51 -15.77 9.16 5.88
CA PRO A 51 -15.84 8.41 4.64
C PRO A 51 -15.45 6.95 4.88
N LEU A 52 -16.28 6.04 4.39
CA LEU A 52 -16.03 4.60 4.52
C LEU A 52 -14.77 4.23 3.74
N ALA A 53 -13.68 3.99 4.47
CA ALA A 53 -12.37 3.76 3.89
C ALA A 53 -11.59 2.71 4.70
N SER A 54 -10.70 2.01 4.03
CA SER A 54 -9.74 1.12 4.69
C SER A 54 -8.36 1.36 4.06
N LEU A 55 -7.42 0.44 4.24
CA LEU A 55 -6.02 0.63 3.88
C LEU A 55 -5.84 0.96 2.39
N THR A 56 -5.28 2.13 2.12
CA THR A 56 -4.85 2.60 0.82
C THR A 56 -3.77 3.66 1.03
N PHE A 57 -2.96 3.94 0.00
CA PHE A 57 -1.79 4.81 0.16
C PHE A 57 -1.70 5.95 -0.85
N VAL A 58 -2.42 5.89 -1.98
CA VAL A 58 -2.28 6.94 -3.02
C VAL A 58 -2.84 8.28 -2.52
N ALA A 59 -4.13 8.33 -2.19
CA ALA A 59 -4.77 9.54 -1.68
C ALA A 59 -4.22 9.94 -0.30
N PRO A 60 -4.07 9.03 0.69
CA PRO A 60 -3.56 9.39 2.02
C PRO A 60 -2.17 10.00 2.05
N VAL A 61 -1.26 9.61 1.16
CA VAL A 61 0.07 10.25 1.07
C VAL A 61 -0.08 11.71 0.62
N GLY A 62 -0.96 11.99 -0.35
CA GLY A 62 -1.28 13.35 -0.77
C GLY A 62 -1.94 14.17 0.34
N GLU A 63 -2.89 13.58 1.08
CA GLU A 63 -3.51 14.22 2.26
C GLU A 63 -2.48 14.52 3.34
N THR A 64 -1.51 13.63 3.57
CA THR A 64 -0.45 13.82 4.57
C THR A 64 0.46 15.00 4.19
N ILE A 65 0.80 15.13 2.92
CA ILE A 65 1.58 16.27 2.42
C ILE A 65 0.79 17.58 2.60
N GLN A 66 -0.50 17.58 2.24
CA GLN A 66 -1.36 18.75 2.41
C GLN A 66 -1.55 19.11 3.89
N TYR A 67 -1.74 18.11 4.75
CA TYR A 67 -1.82 18.28 6.19
C TYR A 67 -0.53 18.90 6.74
N ALA A 68 0.64 18.42 6.32
CA ALA A 68 1.93 18.99 6.72
C ALA A 68 2.12 20.46 6.25
N MET A 69 1.57 20.82 5.08
CA MET A 69 1.65 22.19 4.55
C MET A 69 0.67 23.16 5.23
N LEU A 70 -0.51 22.68 5.64
CA LEU A 70 -1.63 23.50 6.12
C LEU A 70 -2.00 23.23 7.58
N ALA A 71 -1.11 22.60 8.34
CA ALA A 71 -1.37 21.94 9.64
C ALA A 71 -2.10 22.81 10.67
N THR A 72 -2.03 24.14 10.56
CA THR A 72 -2.69 25.09 11.45
C THR A 72 -4.22 25.11 11.33
N GLY A 73 -4.82 24.46 10.32
CA GLY A 73 -6.28 24.51 10.08
C GLY A 73 -6.99 23.20 9.77
N MET A 74 -6.28 22.06 9.72
CA MET A 74 -6.88 20.77 9.32
C MET A 74 -6.83 19.75 10.45
N ARG A 75 -7.86 18.90 10.55
CA ARG A 75 -7.85 17.71 11.42
C ARG A 75 -7.19 16.55 10.65
N PRO A 76 -6.39 15.69 11.30
CA PRO A 76 -5.79 14.55 10.63
C PRO A 76 -6.88 13.56 10.20
N SER A 77 -6.88 13.17 8.92
CA SER A 77 -7.78 12.12 8.41
C SER A 77 -7.30 10.73 8.88
N PHE A 78 -8.19 9.72 8.77
CA PHE A 78 -7.81 8.32 8.93
C PHE A 78 -6.61 7.94 8.05
N GLY A 79 -6.60 8.43 6.80
CA GLY A 79 -5.49 8.22 5.87
C GLY A 79 -4.16 8.77 6.40
N VAL A 80 -4.16 10.01 6.90
CA VAL A 80 -2.96 10.64 7.49
C VAL A 80 -2.44 9.83 8.69
N ALA A 81 -3.35 9.38 9.57
CA ALA A 81 -2.99 8.53 10.70
C ALA A 81 -2.38 7.18 10.26
N VAL A 82 -2.93 6.54 9.23
CA VAL A 82 -2.39 5.29 8.66
C VAL A 82 -1.00 5.50 8.08
N VAL A 83 -0.79 6.57 7.30
CA VAL A 83 0.53 6.86 6.70
C VAL A 83 1.57 7.12 7.78
N ALA A 84 1.24 7.95 8.78
CA ALA A 84 2.13 8.21 9.91
C ALA A 84 2.43 6.93 10.71
N GLY A 85 1.42 6.10 10.98
CA GLY A 85 1.56 4.83 11.69
C GLY A 85 2.45 3.84 10.94
N VAL A 86 2.31 3.72 9.61
CA VAL A 86 3.16 2.86 8.78
C VAL A 86 4.60 3.36 8.78
N PHE A 87 4.82 4.67 8.68
CA PHE A 87 6.16 5.26 8.72
C PHE A 87 6.84 5.02 10.07
N LEU A 88 6.17 5.33 11.17
CA LEU A 88 6.70 5.13 12.53
C LEU A 88 6.90 3.64 12.84
N GLY A 89 5.96 2.80 12.44
CA GLY A 89 6.05 1.34 12.62
C GLY A 89 7.23 0.74 11.87
N ALA A 90 7.46 1.16 10.62
CA ALA A 90 8.60 0.72 9.83
C ALA A 90 9.93 1.19 10.44
N LEU A 91 9.98 2.42 10.97
CA LEU A 91 11.16 2.95 11.66
C LEU A 91 11.48 2.15 12.92
N VAL A 92 10.48 1.91 13.78
CA VAL A 92 10.64 1.10 14.99
C VAL A 92 11.07 -0.32 14.64
N ALA A 93 10.45 -0.94 13.63
CA ALA A 93 10.81 -2.27 13.18
C ALA A 93 12.28 -2.33 12.72
N ALA A 94 12.73 -1.36 11.91
CA ALA A 94 14.10 -1.30 11.42
C ALA A 94 15.14 -1.05 12.53
N LEU A 95 14.80 -0.23 13.53
CA LEU A 95 15.66 0.01 14.69
C LEU A 95 15.75 -1.23 15.58
N ALA A 96 14.61 -1.89 15.84
CA ALA A 96 14.55 -3.10 16.67
C ALA A 96 15.27 -4.29 16.00
N SER A 97 15.23 -4.40 14.68
CA SER A 97 15.99 -5.41 13.93
C SER A 97 17.46 -5.08 13.74
N GLY A 98 17.90 -3.88 14.14
CA GLY A 98 19.28 -3.41 13.91
C GLY A 98 19.63 -3.23 12.43
N THR A 99 18.63 -3.12 11.55
CA THR A 99 18.80 -2.96 10.09
C THR A 99 18.58 -1.52 9.64
N ALA A 100 18.38 -0.58 10.57
CA ALA A 100 18.23 0.83 10.25
C ALA A 100 19.54 1.37 9.65
N ARG A 101 19.50 1.72 8.36
CA ARG A 101 20.62 2.28 7.63
C ARG A 101 20.15 3.49 6.83
N LEU A 102 20.89 4.58 6.94
CA LEU A 102 20.65 5.77 6.14
C LEU A 102 21.30 5.58 4.76
N GLU A 103 20.48 5.57 3.71
CA GLU A 103 20.93 5.35 2.33
C GLU A 103 20.60 6.53 1.43
N GLY A 104 21.52 6.84 0.51
CA GLY A 104 21.34 7.85 -0.53
C GLY A 104 21.38 7.24 -1.94
N PHE A 105 21.16 8.07 -2.96
CA PHE A 105 21.23 7.61 -4.35
C PHE A 105 22.67 7.49 -4.85
N SER A 106 22.97 6.43 -5.58
CA SER A 106 24.31 6.17 -6.15
C SER A 106 24.69 7.12 -7.30
N SER A 107 23.72 7.73 -7.97
CA SER A 107 23.95 8.74 -9.02
C SER A 107 22.72 9.64 -9.22
N PRO A 108 22.89 10.85 -9.79
CA PRO A 108 21.76 11.71 -10.15
C PRO A 108 20.77 11.03 -11.10
N ARG A 109 21.25 10.19 -12.03
CA ARG A 109 20.39 9.41 -12.93
C ARG A 109 19.55 8.38 -12.17
N ALA A 110 20.10 7.75 -11.14
CA ALA A 110 19.36 6.82 -10.29
C ALA A 110 18.25 7.55 -9.51
N MET A 111 18.54 8.73 -8.98
CA MET A 111 17.55 9.59 -8.31
C MET A 111 16.43 10.01 -9.26
N LEU A 112 16.77 10.55 -10.45
CA LEU A 112 15.78 10.98 -11.44
C LEU A 112 14.88 9.82 -11.88
N ARG A 113 15.44 8.62 -12.06
CA ARG A 113 14.65 7.43 -12.39
C ARG A 113 13.70 7.03 -11.28
N ALA A 114 14.15 7.09 -10.02
CA ALA A 114 13.29 6.80 -8.87
C ALA A 114 12.16 7.84 -8.74
N MET A 115 12.48 9.13 -8.91
CA MET A 115 11.48 10.20 -8.91
C MET A 115 10.48 10.08 -10.06
N ALA A 116 10.95 9.81 -11.28
CA ALA A 116 10.07 9.58 -12.43
C ALA A 116 9.17 8.35 -12.20
N GLY A 117 9.71 7.27 -11.63
CA GLY A 117 8.93 6.10 -11.24
C GLY A 117 7.86 6.42 -10.19
N GLY A 118 8.21 7.21 -9.17
CA GLY A 118 7.26 7.69 -8.16
C GLY A 118 6.16 8.57 -8.75
N ALA A 119 6.50 9.48 -9.66
CA ALA A 119 5.52 10.33 -10.35
C ALA A 119 4.56 9.50 -11.22
N LEU A 120 5.09 8.53 -11.99
CA LEU A 120 4.27 7.61 -12.78
C LEU A 120 3.38 6.73 -11.89
N MET A 121 3.89 6.26 -10.75
CA MET A 121 3.11 5.49 -9.77
C MET A 121 1.99 6.34 -9.15
N GLY A 122 2.27 7.60 -8.82
CA GLY A 122 1.27 8.54 -8.29
C GLY A 122 0.17 8.85 -9.30
N ALA A 123 0.54 9.22 -10.52
CA ALA A 123 -0.40 9.49 -11.60
C ALA A 123 -1.23 8.24 -11.96
N GLY A 124 -0.57 7.09 -12.14
CA GLY A 124 -1.24 5.82 -12.40
C GLY A 124 -2.16 5.39 -11.26
N GLY A 125 -1.75 5.61 -10.00
CA GLY A 125 -2.57 5.33 -8.83
C GLY A 125 -3.81 6.23 -8.76
N ALA A 126 -3.70 7.50 -9.13
CA ALA A 126 -4.84 8.40 -9.22
C ALA A 126 -5.83 7.95 -10.32
N LEU A 127 -5.32 7.58 -11.50
CA LEU A 127 -6.13 7.06 -12.61
C LEU A 127 -6.82 5.73 -12.26
N ALA A 128 -6.12 4.85 -11.53
CA ALA A 128 -6.64 3.57 -11.08
C ALA A 128 -7.53 3.68 -9.83
N LEU A 129 -7.71 4.88 -9.28
CA LEU A 129 -8.41 5.14 -8.01
C LEU A 129 -7.86 4.28 -6.86
N GLY A 130 -6.56 4.00 -6.86
CA GLY A 130 -5.87 3.29 -5.78
C GLY A 130 -4.54 2.64 -6.19
N CYS A 131 -3.92 1.96 -5.23
CA CYS A 131 -2.65 1.24 -5.39
C CYS A 131 -2.84 -0.26 -5.23
N SER A 132 -1.73 -1.03 -5.23
CA SER A 132 -1.74 -2.47 -4.96
C SER A 132 -2.41 -2.83 -3.64
N VAL A 133 -2.28 -2.02 -2.59
CA VAL A 133 -2.99 -2.24 -1.32
C VAL A 133 -4.45 -1.81 -1.46
N GLY A 134 -4.70 -0.62 -1.99
CA GLY A 134 -6.05 -0.05 -2.13
C GLY A 134 -6.96 -0.88 -3.03
N GLN A 135 -6.57 -1.17 -4.27
CA GLN A 135 -7.40 -1.94 -5.21
C GLN A 135 -7.12 -3.45 -5.13
N GLY A 136 -5.89 -3.86 -4.81
CA GLY A 136 -5.52 -5.27 -4.77
C GLY A 136 -5.90 -6.01 -3.49
N LEU A 137 -5.96 -5.33 -2.34
CA LEU A 137 -6.35 -5.94 -1.06
C LEU A 137 -7.70 -5.38 -0.59
N THR A 138 -7.79 -4.08 -0.39
CA THR A 138 -8.98 -3.42 0.17
C THR A 138 -10.17 -3.48 -0.78
N GLY A 139 -10.01 -3.08 -2.04
CA GLY A 139 -11.06 -3.12 -3.06
C GLY A 139 -11.44 -4.55 -3.46
N LEU A 140 -10.47 -5.46 -3.52
CA LEU A 140 -10.76 -6.86 -3.80
C LEU A 140 -11.55 -7.53 -2.66
N SER A 141 -11.40 -7.06 -1.41
CA SER A 141 -12.18 -7.55 -0.27
C SER A 141 -13.69 -7.27 -0.40
N THR A 142 -14.07 -6.24 -1.16
CA THR A 142 -15.49 -5.91 -1.44
C THR A 142 -16.03 -6.59 -2.71
N LEU A 143 -15.20 -7.39 -3.41
CA LEU A 143 -15.51 -8.03 -4.69
C LEU A 143 -15.94 -7.03 -5.80
N ALA A 144 -15.47 -5.78 -5.73
CA ALA A 144 -15.80 -4.78 -6.74
C ALA A 144 -15.19 -5.11 -8.11
N PRO A 145 -15.97 -5.09 -9.22
CA PRO A 145 -15.44 -5.33 -10.56
C PRO A 145 -14.34 -4.35 -10.98
N ALA A 146 -14.47 -3.08 -10.57
CA ALA A 146 -13.47 -2.05 -10.82
C ALA A 146 -12.12 -2.42 -10.20
N SER A 147 -12.11 -3.00 -8.99
CA SER A 147 -10.90 -3.44 -8.31
C SER A 147 -10.21 -4.59 -9.01
N ILE A 148 -10.97 -5.52 -9.61
CA ILE A 148 -10.41 -6.61 -10.42
C ILE A 148 -9.68 -6.04 -11.64
N VAL A 149 -10.32 -5.11 -12.36
CA VAL A 149 -9.72 -4.46 -13.55
C VAL A 149 -8.48 -3.66 -13.16
N ALA A 150 -8.56 -2.85 -12.10
CA ALA A 150 -7.44 -2.05 -11.60
C ALA A 150 -6.27 -2.94 -11.15
N ALA A 151 -6.53 -4.00 -10.38
CA ALA A 151 -5.52 -4.94 -9.94
C ALA A 151 -4.87 -5.67 -11.12
N ALA A 152 -5.66 -6.11 -12.11
CA ALA A 152 -5.14 -6.72 -13.32
C ALA A 152 -4.24 -5.75 -14.11
N GLY A 153 -4.62 -4.49 -14.24
CA GLY A 153 -3.81 -3.45 -14.87
C GLY A 153 -2.48 -3.20 -14.13
N ILE A 154 -2.53 -3.10 -12.80
CA ILE A 154 -1.33 -2.94 -11.96
C ILE A 154 -0.38 -4.13 -12.13
N LEU A 155 -0.92 -5.36 -12.09
CA LEU A 155 -0.12 -6.59 -12.26
C LEU A 155 0.47 -6.70 -13.67
N ALA A 156 -0.31 -6.36 -14.70
CA ALA A 156 0.15 -6.36 -16.09
C ALA A 156 1.27 -5.32 -16.30
N GLY A 157 1.12 -4.11 -15.76
CA GLY A 157 2.15 -3.07 -15.79
C GLY A 157 3.43 -3.49 -15.07
N ALA A 158 3.31 -4.06 -13.87
CA ALA A 158 4.44 -4.59 -13.12
C ALA A 158 5.14 -5.73 -13.86
N TRP A 159 4.37 -6.66 -14.45
CA TRP A 159 4.93 -7.72 -15.27
C TRP A 159 5.66 -7.18 -16.50
N ALA A 160 5.08 -6.21 -17.21
CA ALA A 160 5.69 -5.59 -18.37
C ALA A 160 7.02 -4.90 -18.04
N GLY A 161 7.10 -4.19 -16.91
CA GLY A 161 8.30 -3.48 -16.45
C GLY A 161 9.38 -4.37 -15.83
N LEU A 162 9.02 -5.49 -15.21
CA LEU A 162 9.97 -6.40 -14.55
C LEU A 162 10.42 -7.56 -15.43
N ARG A 163 9.52 -8.11 -16.25
CA ARG A 163 9.73 -9.35 -17.02
C ARG A 163 9.36 -9.24 -18.50
N GLY A 164 8.60 -8.24 -18.90
CA GLY A 164 8.08 -8.11 -20.26
C GLY A 164 8.96 -7.26 -21.19
N PRO A 165 8.35 -6.66 -22.22
CA PRO A 165 9.06 -5.92 -23.26
C PRO A 165 9.60 -4.56 -22.77
N LEU A 166 9.08 -4.04 -21.67
CA LEU A 166 9.48 -2.76 -21.06
C LEU A 166 10.46 -2.95 -19.90
N ARG A 167 11.25 -4.04 -19.93
CA ARG A 167 12.20 -4.37 -18.86
C ARG A 167 13.12 -3.19 -18.54
N VAL A 168 12.95 -2.67 -17.33
CA VAL A 168 13.81 -1.60 -16.82
C VAL A 168 15.14 -2.21 -16.38
N ALA A 169 16.26 -1.66 -16.87
CA ALA A 169 17.59 -2.11 -16.48
C ALA A 169 17.72 -2.13 -14.95
N ARG A 170 18.29 -3.20 -14.39
CA ARG A 170 18.50 -3.28 -12.93
C ARG A 170 19.32 -2.07 -12.47
N PRO A 171 18.93 -1.38 -11.38
CA PRO A 171 19.84 -0.46 -10.74
C PRO A 171 21.15 -1.18 -10.45
N ALA A 172 22.28 -0.55 -10.71
CA ALA A 172 23.50 -0.89 -10.00
C ALA A 172 23.23 -0.58 -8.53
N VAL A 173 22.75 -1.59 -7.79
CA VAL A 173 22.73 -1.57 -6.33
C VAL A 173 24.17 -1.31 -5.93
N ALA A 174 24.40 -0.29 -5.11
CA ALA A 174 25.70 -0.03 -4.56
C ALA A 174 26.10 -1.24 -3.69
N GLU A 175 26.78 -2.22 -4.28
CA GLU A 175 27.31 -3.42 -3.63
C GLU A 175 28.53 -3.10 -2.76
N ARG A 176 28.60 -1.87 -2.23
CA ARG A 176 29.69 -1.40 -1.37
C ARG A 176 29.15 -0.37 -0.39
N VAL A 177 28.71 -0.85 0.77
CA VAL A 177 29.11 -0.37 2.11
C VAL A 177 28.86 -1.52 3.08
#